data_AF-A0A944EG96-F1
#
_entry.id   AF-A0A944EG96-F1
#
_cell.length_a   1.000
_cell.length_b   1.000
_cell.length_c   1.000
_cell.angle_alpha   90.00
_cell.angle_beta   90.00
_cell.angle_gamma   90.00
#
_symmetry.space_group_name_H-M   'P 1'
#
loop_
_entity.id
_entity.type
_entity.pdbx_description
1 polymer ?
#
loop_
_entity_poly.entity_id
_entity_poly.type
_entity_poly.pdbx_seq_one_letter_code
_entity_poly.pdbx_strand_id
1 'polypeptide(L)' 'MTSPSMDPDPDDTTGLEPGGGVPPGETPPAEGSTSEAGPREPRGNAPAWRSKLPLVLILVVVLAVAALFVAMVVSLLGN' A
#
# COMPACT_ATOMS: atom_id res chain seq x y z
N MET A 1 21.42 6.33 -19.55
CA MET A 1 20.70 7.57 -19.91
C MET A 1 20.31 8.21 -18.59
N THR A 2 20.99 9.26 -18.16
CA THR A 2 20.65 10.00 -16.93
C THR A 2 19.61 11.05 -17.32
N SER A 3 18.39 10.94 -16.79
CA SER A 3 17.35 11.93 -17.01
C SER A 3 17.82 13.30 -16.50
N PRO A 4 17.58 14.41 -17.21
CA PRO A 4 17.79 15.73 -16.63
C PRO A 4 16.88 15.84 -15.40
N SER A 5 17.44 16.29 -14.28
CA SER A 5 16.63 16.60 -13.10
C SER A 5 15.60 17.66 -13.52
N MET A 6 14.32 17.42 -13.21
CA MET A 6 13.28 18.44 -13.40
C MET A 6 13.28 19.48 -12.26
N ASP A 7 14.17 19.33 -11.28
CA ASP A 7 14.31 20.31 -10.23
C ASP A 7 14.84 21.63 -10.81
N PRO A 8 14.21 22.76 -10.48
CA PRO A 8 14.74 24.06 -10.86
C PRO A 8 16.11 24.25 -10.19
N ASP A 9 17.04 24.87 -10.92
CA ASP A 9 18.36 25.16 -10.39
C ASP A 9 18.22 26.06 -9.14
N PRO A 10 18.74 25.67 -7.96
CA PRO A 10 18.62 26.47 -6.75
C PRO A 10 19.19 27.88 -6.91
N ASP A 11 20.17 28.08 -7.80
CA ASP A 11 20.76 29.38 -8.09
C ASP A 11 19.84 30.28 -8.94
N ASP A 12 18.87 29.69 -9.66
CA ASP A 12 17.89 30.39 -10.50
C ASP A 12 16.49 30.49 -9.84
N THR A 13 16.29 29.89 -8.67
CA THR A 13 15.05 30.02 -7.89
C THR A 13 15.08 31.25 -6.99
N THR A 14 14.19 32.22 -7.24
CA THR A 14 14.09 33.44 -6.43
C THR A 14 13.64 33.11 -5.00
N GLY A 15 14.37 33.60 -4.01
CA GLY A 15 14.04 33.46 -2.58
C GLY A 15 14.69 32.26 -1.88
N LEU A 16 15.50 31.44 -2.59
CA LEU A 16 16.29 30.38 -1.96
C LEU A 16 17.66 30.88 -1.54
N GLU A 17 18.06 30.59 -0.30
CA GLU A 17 19.45 30.61 0.11
C GLU A 17 20.23 29.46 -0.56
N PRO A 18 21.55 29.61 -0.76
CA PRO A 18 22.42 28.52 -1.17
C PRO A 18 22.23 27.31 -0.23
N GLY A 19 21.62 26.23 -0.73
CA GLY A 19 21.19 25.08 0.07
C GLY A 19 19.68 24.80 0.03
N GLY A 20 18.88 25.61 -0.67
CA GLY A 20 17.45 25.34 -0.94
C GLY A 20 16.49 25.70 0.19
N GLY A 21 16.96 26.42 1.21
CA GLY A 21 16.12 27.00 2.27
C GLY A 21 15.59 28.38 1.90
N VAL A 22 14.52 28.83 2.55
CA VAL A 22 14.01 30.20 2.45
C VAL A 22 14.20 30.94 3.78
N PRO A 23 14.23 32.29 3.79
CA PRO A 23 14.30 33.05 5.02
C PRO A 23 13.06 32.80 5.90
N PRO A 24 13.20 32.82 7.24
CA PRO A 24 12.06 32.70 8.15
C PRO A 24 11.01 33.78 7.87
N GLY A 25 9.80 33.38 7.47
CA GLY A 25 8.68 34.27 7.16
C GLY A 25 8.27 34.32 5.68
N GLU A 26 9.14 33.86 4.78
CA GLU A 26 8.75 33.53 3.40
C GLU A 26 8.09 32.15 3.37
N THR A 27 7.15 31.92 2.45
CA THR A 27 6.58 30.58 2.28
C THR A 27 7.62 29.73 1.56
N PRO A 28 8.09 28.59 2.12
CA PRO A 28 8.98 27.67 1.40
C PRO A 28 8.40 27.32 0.03
N PRO A 29 9.23 27.14 -1.03
CA PRO A 29 8.71 26.66 -2.30
C PRO A 29 7.96 25.36 -2.08
N ALA A 30 6.96 25.11 -2.92
CA ALA A 30 6.19 23.87 -2.86
C ALA A 30 7.14 22.67 -2.97
N GLU A 31 7.48 22.08 -1.83
CA GLU A 31 8.24 20.84 -1.79
C GLU A 31 7.44 19.82 -2.60
N GLY A 32 8.05 19.22 -3.62
CA GLY A 32 7.43 18.21 -4.50
C GLY A 32 7.07 16.91 -3.79
N SER A 33 6.75 16.94 -2.49
CA SER A 33 6.49 15.78 -1.63
C SER A 33 5.04 15.27 -1.73
N THR A 34 4.36 15.58 -2.83
CA THR A 34 3.17 14.85 -3.29
C THR A 34 3.15 14.71 -4.82
N SER A 35 4.31 14.68 -5.48
CA SER A 35 4.33 14.14 -6.85
C SER A 35 4.32 12.63 -6.71
N GLU A 36 3.23 11.98 -7.12
CA GLU A 36 3.06 10.52 -7.09
C GLU A 36 2.45 9.91 -5.80
N ALA A 37 1.25 10.37 -5.44
CA ALA A 37 0.22 9.34 -5.27
C ALA A 37 0.00 8.75 -6.66
N GLY A 38 0.72 7.67 -6.98
CA GLY A 38 0.77 7.03 -8.29
C GLY A 38 -0.63 6.81 -8.88
N PRO A 39 -0.75 6.60 -10.21
CA PRO A 39 -2.05 6.43 -10.87
C PRO A 39 -2.92 5.53 -10.02
N ARG A 40 -4.10 6.04 -9.61
CA ARG A 40 -5.09 5.20 -8.92
C ARG A 40 -5.21 3.96 -9.78
N GLU A 41 -4.75 2.82 -9.27
CA GLU A 41 -4.82 1.59 -10.03
C GLU A 41 -6.26 1.49 -10.53
N PRO A 42 -6.49 1.35 -11.85
CA PRO A 42 -7.84 1.18 -12.35
C PRO A 42 -8.35 -0.04 -11.60
N ARG A 43 -9.25 0.20 -10.63
CA ARG A 43 -9.75 -0.81 -9.70
C ARG A 43 -10.03 -2.03 -10.54
N GLY A 44 -9.16 -3.03 -10.42
CA GLY A 44 -9.08 -4.09 -11.39
C GLY A 44 -10.51 -4.60 -11.58
N ASN A 45 -10.95 -4.69 -12.83
CA ASN A 45 -12.26 -5.21 -13.22
C ASN A 45 -12.47 -6.69 -12.82
N ALA A 46 -11.70 -7.18 -11.84
CA ALA A 46 -11.91 -8.43 -11.18
C ALA A 46 -13.36 -8.45 -10.66
N PRO A 47 -14.17 -9.41 -11.13
CA PRO A 47 -15.55 -9.49 -10.70
C PRO A 47 -15.59 -9.67 -9.18
N ALA A 48 -16.55 -9.00 -8.52
CA ALA A 48 -16.61 -8.85 -7.06
C ALA A 48 -16.58 -10.17 -6.25
N TRP A 49 -16.85 -11.31 -6.90
CA TRP A 49 -16.72 -12.64 -6.30
C TRP A 49 -15.26 -13.05 -6.04
N ARG A 50 -14.30 -12.56 -6.84
CA ARG A 50 -12.88 -12.92 -6.75
C ARG A 50 -12.24 -12.44 -5.44
N SER A 51 -12.68 -11.32 -4.89
CA SER A 51 -12.23 -10.81 -3.58
C SER A 51 -12.71 -11.67 -2.40
N LYS A 52 -13.80 -12.44 -2.57
CA LYS A 52 -14.33 -13.31 -1.51
C LYS A 52 -13.71 -14.72 -1.53
N LEU A 53 -13.07 -15.09 -2.63
CA LEU A 53 -12.44 -16.41 -2.82
C LEU A 53 -11.47 -16.81 -1.69
N PRO A 54 -10.50 -15.97 -1.25
CA PRO A 54 -9.58 -16.37 -0.17
C PRO A 54 -10.31 -16.56 1.16
N LEU A 55 -11.29 -15.71 1.48
CA LEU A 55 -12.09 -15.83 2.70
C LEU A 55 -12.87 -17.16 2.73
N VAL A 56 -13.51 -17.53 1.61
CA VAL A 56 -14.25 -18.80 1.50
C VAL A 56 -13.30 -20.00 1.62
N LEU A 57 -12.13 -19.94 0.99
CA LEU A 57 -11.13 -21.00 1.09
C LEU A 57 -10.66 -21.21 2.54
N ILE A 58 -10.33 -20.11 3.25
CA ILE A 58 -9.94 -20.14 4.66
C ILE A 58 -11.07 -20.75 5.50
N LEU A 59 -12.32 -20.33 5.28
CA LEU A 59 -13.47 -20.86 6.02
C LEU A 59 -13.62 -22.38 5.83
N VAL A 60 -13.48 -22.88 4.61
CA VAL A 60 -13.53 -24.32 4.32
C VAL A 60 -12.42 -25.07 5.05
N VAL A 61 -11.19 -24.56 5.03
CA VAL A 61 -10.06 -25.17 5.73
C VAL A 61 -10.29 -25.21 7.24
N VAL A 62 -10.77 -24.11 7.83
CA VAL A 62 -11.08 -24.04 9.27
C VAL A 62 -12.15 -25.06 9.65
N LEU A 63 -13.23 -25.17 8.86
CA LEU A 63 -14.28 -26.15 9.12
C LEU A 63 -13.79 -27.59 8.98
N ALA A 64 -12.93 -27.87 8.00
CA ALA A 64 -12.32 -29.19 7.83
C ALA A 64 -11.45 -29.56 9.04
N VAL A 65 -10.59 -28.64 9.50
CA VAL A 65 -9.75 -28.85 10.69
C VAL A 65 -10.61 -29.05 11.94
N ALA A 66 -11.64 -28.24 12.14
CA ALA A 66 -12.57 -28.38 13.26
C ALA A 66 -13.27 -29.75 13.24
N ALA A 67 -13.70 -30.23 12.07
CA ALA A 67 -14.29 -31.56 11.92
C ALA A 67 -13.30 -32.68 12.29
N LEU A 68 -12.01 -32.55 11.96
CA LEU A 68 -10.99 -33.52 12.39
C LEU A 68 -10.85 -33.59 13.91
N PHE A 69 -10.85 -32.43 14.60
CA PHE A 69 -10.82 -32.41 16.06
C PHE A 69 -12.05 -33.07 16.67
N VAL A 70 -13.25 -32.77 16.15
CA VAL A 70 -14.49 -33.42 16.60
C VAL A 70 -14.42 -34.93 16.39
N ALA A 71 -13.98 -35.39 15.21
CA ALA A 71 -13.82 -36.81 14.92
C ALA A 71 -12.81 -37.49 15.87
N MET A 72 -11.69 -36.83 16.17
CA MET A 72 -10.71 -37.32 17.13
C MET A 72 -11.30 -37.48 18.53
N VAL A 73 -12.06 -36.50 19.02
CA VAL A 73 -12.72 -36.56 20.33
C VAL A 73 -13.74 -37.69 20.38
N VAL A 74 -14.56 -37.83 19.33
CA VAL A 74 -15.55 -38.92 19.23
C VAL A 74 -14.84 -40.28 19.22
N SER A 75 -13.75 -40.43 18.47
CA SER A 75 -12.97 -41.67 18.42
C SER A 75 -12.32 -42.01 19.76
N LEU A 76 -11.89 -41.01 20.53
CA LEU A 76 -11.30 -41.20 21.86
C LEU A 76 -12.34 -41.59 22.90
N LEU A 77 -13.54 -41.01 22.84
CA LEU A 77 -14.63 -41.29 23.79
C LEU A 77 -15.38 -42.59 23.47
N GLY A 78 -15.40 -43.00 22.20
CA GLY A 78 -16.11 -44.18 21.73
C GLY A 78 -15.30 -45.49 21.74
N ASN A 79 -14.04 -45.45 22.16
CA ASN A 79 -13.14 -46.59 22.30
C ASN A 79 -12.80 -46.85 23.76
#